data_AF-A0A934AU62-F1
#
_entry.id   AF-A0A934AU62-F1
#
_cell.length_a   1.000
_cell.length_b   1.000
_cell.length_c   1.000
_cell.angle_alpha   90.00
_cell.angle_beta   90.00
_cell.angle_gamma   90.00
#
_symmetry.space_group_name_H-M   'P 1'
#
loop_
_entity.id
_entity.type
_entity.pdbx_description
1 polymer ?
#
loop_
_entity_poly.entity_id
_entity_poly.type
_entity_poly.pdbx_seq_one_letter_code
_entity_poly.pdbx_strand_id
1 'polypeptide(L)'
;MDAKWRNSAGRDGEAGQIRAPGRAMGRLAKLFVLFVSLTGLGTWGCNAYAATCTSTAAGGNWNAPATWTCVGVPVVTFPGQTDNAVIAGPGAVAVNVASRVNLLTVNSGATLNVSTFQLRTYGLASISGTVNFTGVSASRFYLGVTIGAGGVWNNTGNSTMSFRGGGITNNGGTFTAGTGIYTFQTAAQAIGGTSPITIPNITVTTIALTNNGTLTVPTSLAGTGSLVNAATGTLNIGGTSAITTLTATAAGNTVNYNGAAAQTVKATTYSNLTLSGALAKTITTATTIVNGVLSMEGTATASAVP
;
A
#
# COMPACT_ATOMS: atom_id res chain seq x y z
N MET A 1 4.07 -0.63 -89.34
CA MET A 1 3.35 -1.90 -89.60
C MET A 1 2.49 -2.18 -88.37
N ASP A 2 1.50 -1.35 -88.00
CA ASP A 2 0.36 -0.81 -88.76
C ASP A 2 -0.70 -1.84 -89.19
N ALA A 3 -1.63 -2.10 -88.27
CA ALA A 3 -3.08 -2.35 -88.46
C ALA A 3 -3.69 -2.42 -87.04
N LYS A 4 -4.60 -1.60 -86.49
CA LYS A 4 -5.69 -0.68 -86.90
C LYS A 4 -7.13 -1.27 -86.97
N TRP A 5 -7.94 -0.87 -85.97
CA TRP A 5 -9.41 -0.53 -85.97
C TRP A 5 -10.43 -1.68 -85.71
N ARG A 6 -11.24 -1.65 -84.62
CA ARG A 6 -12.55 -0.96 -84.31
C ARG A 6 -13.76 -1.59 -85.04
N ASN A 7 -15.02 -1.64 -84.58
CA ASN A 7 -15.75 -1.30 -83.32
C ASN A 7 -17.17 -1.94 -83.40
N SER A 8 -17.89 -2.19 -82.29
CA SER A 8 -19.36 -2.08 -82.25
C SER A 8 -19.87 -1.78 -80.83
N ALA A 9 -21.00 -1.07 -80.68
CA ALA A 9 -21.43 -0.49 -79.41
C ALA A 9 -22.95 -0.54 -79.18
N GLY A 10 -23.35 -0.70 -77.91
CA GLY A 10 -24.48 -0.02 -77.25
C GLY A 10 -25.94 -0.46 -77.53
N ARG A 11 -26.64 -0.89 -76.46
CA ARG A 11 -27.82 -0.18 -75.89
C ARG A 11 -28.44 -0.89 -74.65
N ASP A 12 -28.24 -0.27 -73.49
CA ASP A 12 -29.21 0.20 -72.48
C ASP A 12 -30.58 -0.50 -72.29
N GLY A 13 -30.99 -0.70 -71.02
CA GLY A 13 -32.37 -1.00 -70.62
C GLY A 13 -32.54 -1.55 -69.18
N GLU A 14 -33.22 -0.82 -68.28
CA GLU A 14 -33.40 -1.17 -66.86
C GLU A 14 -34.72 -1.92 -66.52
N ALA A 15 -34.71 -2.59 -65.35
CA ALA A 15 -35.82 -2.78 -64.38
C ALA A 15 -37.05 -3.69 -64.69
N GLY A 16 -37.44 -4.51 -63.70
CA GLY A 16 -38.74 -5.20 -63.61
C GLY A 16 -38.83 -6.28 -62.52
N GLN A 17 -39.70 -6.11 -61.52
CA GLN A 17 -39.87 -7.02 -60.35
C GLN A 17 -40.69 -8.31 -60.63
N ILE A 18 -40.66 -9.30 -59.71
CA ILE A 18 -41.86 -9.76 -58.94
C ILE A 18 -41.50 -10.63 -57.70
N ARG A 19 -42.34 -10.46 -56.65
CA ARG A 19 -42.39 -10.93 -55.23
C ARG A 19 -42.62 -12.46 -55.06
N ALA A 20 -42.62 -13.15 -53.90
CA ALA A 20 -42.22 -13.06 -52.45
C ALA A 20 -42.62 -14.44 -51.80
N PRO A 21 -42.72 -14.73 -50.46
CA PRO A 21 -42.30 -14.11 -49.18
C PRO A 21 -41.35 -15.05 -48.36
N GLY A 22 -41.06 -14.94 -47.05
CA GLY A 22 -41.26 -13.87 -46.04
C GLY A 22 -42.01 -14.27 -44.74
N ARG A 23 -41.33 -14.75 -43.67
CA ARG A 23 -41.85 -14.78 -42.27
C ARG A 23 -40.74 -14.74 -41.20
N ALA A 24 -41.02 -14.10 -40.07
CA ALA A 24 -40.06 -13.85 -39.00
C ALA A 24 -39.90 -15.01 -37.99
N MET A 25 -38.68 -15.18 -37.48
CA MET A 25 -38.46 -15.61 -36.09
C MET A 25 -37.89 -14.39 -35.35
N GLY A 26 -38.46 -13.89 -34.27
CA GLY A 26 -39.33 -14.55 -33.30
C GLY A 26 -38.59 -14.52 -31.96
N ARG A 27 -38.90 -13.53 -31.11
CA ARG A 27 -38.22 -13.31 -29.83
C ARG A 27 -38.47 -14.48 -28.87
N LEU A 28 -37.65 -15.52 -28.92
CA LEU A 28 -37.67 -16.64 -27.98
C LEU A 28 -36.26 -17.22 -27.84
N ALA A 29 -35.41 -16.51 -27.10
CA ALA A 29 -34.28 -17.15 -26.46
C ALA A 29 -34.82 -18.14 -25.40
N LYS A 30 -34.39 -19.40 -25.44
CA LYS A 30 -34.02 -20.21 -24.26
C LYS A 30 -33.66 -21.66 -24.61
N LEU A 31 -32.64 -22.12 -23.88
CA LEU A 31 -32.40 -23.50 -23.44
C LEU A 31 -31.54 -24.42 -24.31
N PHE A 32 -30.25 -24.11 -24.39
CA PHE A 32 -29.21 -25.12 -24.58
C PHE A 32 -28.74 -25.62 -23.19
N VAL A 33 -29.06 -26.87 -22.84
CA VAL A 33 -28.74 -27.44 -21.52
C VAL A 33 -27.30 -27.96 -21.51
N LEU A 34 -26.41 -27.28 -20.79
CA LEU A 34 -25.05 -27.76 -20.54
C LEU A 34 -25.05 -28.69 -19.32
N PHE A 35 -24.96 -30.00 -19.54
CA PHE A 35 -24.74 -30.97 -18.47
C PHE A 35 -23.30 -30.88 -17.95
N VAL A 36 -23.08 -30.08 -16.91
CA VAL A 36 -21.85 -30.14 -16.10
C VAL A 36 -21.99 -31.30 -15.10
N SER A 37 -21.14 -32.30 -15.20
CA SER A 37 -21.13 -33.46 -14.30
C SER A 37 -20.73 -33.06 -12.87
N LEU A 38 -21.69 -33.13 -11.94
CA LEU A 38 -21.58 -32.74 -10.52
C LEU A 38 -20.72 -33.69 -9.66
N THR A 39 -19.76 -34.41 -10.25
CA THR A 39 -18.84 -35.34 -9.56
C THR A 39 -17.43 -34.78 -9.36
N GLY A 40 -17.09 -33.63 -9.97
CA GLY A 40 -15.83 -32.92 -9.76
C GLY A 40 -15.88 -31.79 -8.72
N LEU A 41 -17.07 -31.48 -8.18
CA LEU A 41 -17.30 -30.36 -7.25
C LEU A 41 -17.25 -30.81 -5.77
N GLY A 42 -16.48 -31.86 -5.48
CA GLY A 42 -16.35 -32.47 -4.14
C GLY A 42 -15.15 -31.99 -3.31
N THR A 43 -14.23 -31.23 -3.91
CA THR A 43 -13.10 -30.59 -3.20
C THR A 43 -12.98 -29.12 -3.59
N TRP A 44 -14.10 -28.40 -3.62
CA TRP A 44 -14.03 -27.01 -3.16
C TRP A 44 -13.54 -27.11 -1.73
N GLY A 45 -12.35 -26.57 -1.45
CA GLY A 45 -11.87 -26.48 -0.09
C GLY A 45 -12.99 -25.89 0.74
N CYS A 46 -13.36 -26.55 1.84
CA CYS A 46 -14.22 -25.92 2.82
C CYS A 46 -13.62 -24.54 3.11
N ASN A 47 -14.47 -23.52 3.24
CA ASN A 47 -14.01 -22.27 3.81
C ASN A 47 -13.44 -22.65 5.18
N ALA A 48 -12.11 -22.69 5.30
CA ALA A 48 -11.45 -23.00 6.55
C ALA A 48 -11.81 -21.84 7.47
N TYR A 49 -12.80 -22.06 8.34
CA TYR A 49 -13.38 -21.00 9.15
C TYR A 49 -12.29 -20.53 10.10
N ALA A 50 -11.72 -19.36 9.80
CA ALA A 50 -10.64 -18.75 10.57
C ALA A 50 -10.99 -18.80 12.06
N ALA A 51 -10.21 -19.54 12.85
CA ALA A 51 -10.40 -19.52 14.29
C ALA A 51 -10.09 -18.11 14.79
N THR A 52 -10.86 -17.61 15.74
CA THR A 52 -10.54 -16.36 16.44
C THR A 52 -9.97 -16.73 17.80
N CYS A 53 -8.68 -16.50 17.98
CA CYS A 53 -7.95 -16.72 19.22
C CYS A 53 -7.78 -15.41 19.97
N THR A 54 -8.44 -15.31 21.12
CA THR A 54 -8.37 -14.16 22.02
C THR A 54 -7.37 -14.45 23.14
N SER A 55 -6.44 -13.54 23.40
CA SER A 55 -5.46 -13.73 24.47
C SER A 55 -6.12 -13.70 25.85
N THR A 56 -5.69 -14.56 26.76
CA THR A 56 -6.14 -14.51 28.17
C THR A 56 -5.58 -13.28 28.88
N ALA A 57 -6.21 -12.87 30.00
CA ALA A 57 -5.80 -11.69 30.77
C ALA A 57 -4.38 -11.79 31.35
N ALA A 58 -3.82 -13.00 31.46
CA ALA A 58 -2.45 -13.25 31.91
C ALA A 58 -1.40 -13.01 30.79
N GLY A 59 -1.80 -13.08 29.51
CA GLY A 59 -0.89 -13.00 28.37
C GLY A 59 0.01 -14.25 28.25
N GLY A 60 1.28 -14.04 27.93
CA GLY A 60 2.30 -15.09 27.84
C GLY A 60 2.83 -15.33 26.42
N ASN A 61 3.38 -16.53 26.20
CA ASN A 61 4.05 -16.89 24.95
C ASN A 61 3.05 -17.22 23.84
N TRP A 62 3.29 -16.72 22.62
CA TRP A 62 2.41 -16.93 21.47
C TRP A 62 2.12 -18.42 21.20
N ASN A 63 3.10 -19.31 21.35
CA ASN A 63 2.92 -20.74 21.11
C ASN A 63 2.41 -21.54 22.34
N ALA A 64 2.06 -20.87 23.44
CA ALA A 64 1.54 -21.53 24.64
C ALA A 64 0.00 -21.58 24.59
N PRO A 65 -0.62 -22.78 24.66
CA PRO A 65 -2.09 -22.91 24.68
C PRO A 65 -2.79 -22.07 25.77
N ALA A 66 -2.17 -21.95 26.95
CA ALA A 66 -2.72 -21.18 28.07
C ALA A 66 -2.81 -19.66 27.81
N THR A 67 -2.13 -19.15 26.78
CA THR A 67 -2.23 -17.75 26.37
C THR A 67 -3.50 -17.46 25.58
N TRP A 68 -4.24 -18.47 25.09
CA TRP A 68 -5.35 -18.27 24.15
C TRP A 68 -6.65 -18.98 24.51
N THR A 69 -7.76 -18.29 24.27
CA THR A 69 -9.09 -18.89 24.10
C THR A 69 -9.47 -18.78 22.63
N CYS A 70 -9.47 -19.91 21.91
CA CYS A 70 -9.78 -19.96 20.49
C CYS A 70 -11.20 -20.47 20.24
N VAL A 71 -11.95 -19.78 19.38
CA VAL A 71 -13.30 -20.16 18.93
C VAL A 71 -13.32 -20.22 17.41
N GLY A 72 -13.74 -21.36 16.84
CA GLY A 72 -13.79 -21.60 15.40
C GLY A 72 -13.66 -23.07 15.03
N VAL A 73 -13.59 -23.38 13.73
CA VAL A 73 -13.44 -24.74 13.21
C VAL A 73 -12.37 -24.76 12.10
N PRO A 74 -11.23 -25.46 12.29
CA PRO A 74 -10.89 -26.32 13.42
C PRO A 74 -10.66 -25.55 14.72
N VAL A 75 -10.88 -26.22 15.85
CA VAL A 75 -10.45 -25.70 17.15
C VAL A 75 -8.92 -25.82 17.22
N VAL A 76 -8.24 -24.69 17.22
CA VAL A 76 -6.78 -24.59 17.43
C VAL A 76 -6.48 -24.16 18.86
N THR A 77 -5.25 -24.38 19.33
CA THR A 77 -4.82 -23.98 20.69
C THR A 77 -4.04 -22.67 20.73
N PHE A 78 -3.63 -22.16 19.57
CA PHE A 78 -3.03 -20.84 19.36
C PHE A 78 -3.21 -20.44 17.89
N PRO A 79 -3.23 -19.14 17.54
CA PRO A 79 -3.53 -18.70 16.18
C PRO A 79 -2.37 -18.99 15.22
N GLY A 80 -2.72 -19.66 14.11
CA GLY A 80 -1.88 -19.87 12.94
C GLY A 80 -2.24 -18.95 11.76
N GLN A 81 -1.67 -19.23 10.59
CA GLN A 81 -1.71 -18.34 9.42
C GLN A 81 -3.13 -18.02 8.91
N THR A 82 -4.09 -18.93 9.07
CA THR A 82 -5.49 -18.76 8.68
C THR A 82 -6.33 -18.07 9.74
N ASP A 83 -5.81 -17.93 10.95
CA ASP A 83 -6.58 -17.59 12.14
C ASP A 83 -6.43 -16.12 12.49
N ASN A 84 -7.43 -15.57 13.17
CA ASN A 84 -7.43 -14.21 13.67
C ASN A 84 -6.89 -14.19 15.10
N ALA A 85 -5.92 -13.33 15.40
CA ALA A 85 -5.42 -13.12 16.75
C ALA A 85 -5.96 -11.81 17.34
N VAL A 86 -6.59 -11.90 18.52
CA VAL A 86 -7.04 -10.74 19.29
C VAL A 86 -6.24 -10.67 20.59
N ILE A 87 -5.33 -9.71 20.69
CA ILE A 87 -4.62 -9.41 21.93
C ILE A 87 -5.54 -8.54 22.78
N ALA A 88 -6.25 -9.16 23.72
CA ALA A 88 -7.27 -8.51 24.53
C ALA A 88 -6.71 -7.75 25.74
N GLY A 89 -5.54 -8.16 26.25
CA GLY A 89 -4.92 -7.58 27.44
C GLY A 89 -5.61 -8.00 28.75
N PRO A 90 -5.19 -7.43 29.91
CA PRO A 90 -4.07 -6.49 30.05
C PRO A 90 -2.69 -7.17 29.96
N GLY A 91 -2.60 -8.49 30.19
CA GLY A 91 -1.36 -9.24 30.07
C GLY A 91 -0.71 -9.15 28.70
N ALA A 92 0.62 -9.05 28.68
CA ALA A 92 1.38 -8.92 27.44
C ALA A 92 1.56 -10.28 26.74
N VAL A 93 1.37 -10.31 25.41
CA VAL A 93 1.68 -11.48 24.58
C VAL A 93 3.06 -11.32 23.94
N ALA A 94 3.89 -12.35 23.99
CA ALA A 94 5.22 -12.37 23.41
C ALA A 94 5.28 -13.25 22.15
N VAL A 95 5.72 -12.69 21.02
CA VAL A 95 6.04 -13.44 19.80
C VAL A 95 7.37 -14.17 20.01
N ASN A 96 7.30 -15.31 20.71
CA ASN A 96 8.43 -16.16 21.09
C ASN A 96 8.76 -17.26 20.07
N VAL A 97 8.04 -17.28 18.94
CA VAL A 97 8.28 -18.09 17.74
C VAL A 97 7.92 -17.24 16.51
N ALA A 98 8.31 -17.67 15.30
CA ALA A 98 7.99 -16.93 14.07
C ALA A 98 6.50 -17.05 13.68
N SER A 99 5.66 -16.18 14.25
CA SER A 99 4.20 -16.24 14.12
C SER A 99 3.67 -15.68 12.80
N ARG A 100 2.55 -16.26 12.35
CA ARG A 100 1.77 -15.86 11.18
C ARG A 100 0.30 -15.87 11.56
N VAL A 101 -0.45 -14.85 11.15
CA VAL A 101 -1.91 -14.75 11.35
C VAL A 101 -2.60 -14.22 10.12
N ASN A 102 -3.90 -14.46 10.03
CA ASN A 102 -4.78 -13.73 9.13
C ASN A 102 -4.93 -12.30 9.65
N LEU A 103 -5.94 -12.02 10.48
CA LEU A 103 -6.11 -10.72 11.11
C LEU A 103 -5.34 -10.61 12.43
N LEU A 104 -4.90 -9.40 12.75
CA LEU A 104 -4.38 -9.06 14.07
C LEU A 104 -5.17 -7.88 14.64
N THR A 105 -5.70 -8.04 15.85
CA THR A 105 -6.27 -6.94 16.63
C THR A 105 -5.51 -6.83 17.94
N VAL A 106 -5.07 -5.63 18.30
CA VAL A 106 -4.48 -5.32 19.61
C VAL A 106 -5.38 -4.30 20.30
N ASN A 107 -6.16 -4.75 21.27
CA ASN A 107 -7.15 -3.91 21.96
C ASN A 107 -6.49 -2.84 22.82
N SER A 108 -7.25 -1.78 23.15
CA SER A 108 -6.78 -0.75 24.09
C SER A 108 -6.35 -1.37 25.42
N GLY A 109 -5.22 -0.91 25.98
CA GLY A 109 -4.61 -1.46 27.19
C GLY A 109 -3.87 -2.80 27.00
N ALA A 110 -3.98 -3.46 25.84
CA ALA A 110 -3.25 -4.68 25.55
C ALA A 110 -1.83 -4.41 25.03
N THR A 111 -0.90 -5.36 25.22
CA THR A 111 0.48 -5.25 24.72
C THR A 111 0.90 -6.51 23.95
N LEU A 112 1.45 -6.31 22.75
CA LEU A 112 2.11 -7.33 21.94
C LEU A 112 3.61 -7.00 21.82
N ASN A 113 4.46 -7.94 22.23
CA ASN A 113 5.92 -7.80 22.18
C ASN A 113 6.50 -8.70 21.08
N VAL A 114 7.20 -8.09 20.13
CA VAL A 114 7.91 -8.73 19.01
C VAL A 114 9.40 -8.41 19.18
N SER A 115 10.26 -9.43 19.16
CA SER A 115 11.70 -9.21 19.44
C SER A 115 12.60 -10.04 18.53
N THR A 116 12.94 -11.26 18.93
CA THR A 116 13.84 -12.18 18.21
C THR A 116 13.16 -12.95 17.08
N PHE A 117 11.83 -12.94 17.02
CA PHE A 117 11.05 -13.61 15.99
C PHE A 117 10.15 -12.64 15.23
N GLN A 118 10.03 -12.89 13.92
CA GLN A 118 9.20 -12.10 13.02
C GLN A 118 7.70 -12.35 13.25
N LEU A 119 6.91 -11.29 13.13
CA LEU A 119 5.47 -11.34 13.00
C LEU A 119 5.08 -11.20 11.51
N ARG A 120 4.08 -11.96 11.06
CA ARG A 120 3.43 -11.76 9.74
C ARG A 120 1.91 -11.68 9.87
N THR A 121 1.28 -10.65 9.32
CA THR A 121 -0.18 -10.55 9.20
C THR A 121 -0.59 -10.60 7.72
N TYR A 122 -1.44 -11.55 7.36
CA TYR A 122 -1.93 -11.70 5.99
C TYR A 122 -3.10 -10.76 5.72
N GLY A 123 -3.97 -10.58 6.71
CA GLY A 123 -4.97 -9.53 6.78
C GLY A 123 -4.46 -8.25 7.45
N LEU A 124 -5.41 -7.35 7.71
CA LEU A 124 -5.18 -6.08 8.39
C LEU A 124 -4.68 -6.29 9.83
N ALA A 125 -3.73 -5.47 10.25
CA ALA A 125 -3.39 -5.30 11.66
C ALA A 125 -4.04 -4.02 12.21
N SER A 126 -4.94 -4.16 13.19
CA SER A 126 -5.62 -3.05 13.88
C SER A 126 -5.06 -2.88 15.29
N ILE A 127 -4.50 -1.71 15.59
CA ILE A 127 -3.73 -1.44 16.81
C ILE A 127 -4.38 -0.28 17.59
N SER A 128 -5.04 -0.59 18.69
CA SER A 128 -5.53 0.37 19.69
C SER A 128 -4.80 0.26 21.03
N GLY A 129 -4.09 -0.84 21.27
CA GLY A 129 -3.10 -0.97 22.35
C GLY A 129 -1.66 -0.79 21.82
N THR A 130 -0.71 -1.46 22.45
CA THR A 130 0.72 -1.31 22.17
C THR A 130 1.29 -2.49 21.39
N VAL A 131 2.00 -2.22 20.30
CA VAL A 131 2.89 -3.18 19.63
C VAL A 131 4.33 -2.70 19.75
N ASN A 132 5.15 -3.45 20.48
CA ASN A 132 6.58 -3.19 20.63
C ASN A 132 7.38 -4.11 19.71
N PHE A 133 8.25 -3.55 18.88
CA PHE A 133 9.31 -4.25 18.15
C PHE A 133 10.65 -3.89 18.82
N THR A 134 11.15 -4.76 19.69
CA THR A 134 12.34 -4.51 20.53
C THR A 134 13.61 -5.18 20.02
N GLY A 135 13.50 -6.03 18.99
CA GLY A 135 14.63 -6.60 18.25
C GLY A 135 14.69 -6.08 16.81
N VAL A 136 15.56 -6.69 16.00
CA VAL A 136 15.81 -6.32 14.58
C VAL A 136 15.03 -7.19 13.57
N SER A 137 14.16 -8.09 14.05
CA SER A 137 13.53 -9.15 13.26
C SER A 137 12.52 -8.66 12.21
N ALA A 138 12.78 -8.96 10.94
CA ALA A 138 12.00 -8.47 9.80
C ALA A 138 10.52 -8.91 9.80
N SER A 139 9.63 -8.02 10.24
CA SER A 139 8.17 -8.26 10.29
C SER A 139 7.47 -7.82 9.00
N ARG A 140 6.33 -8.44 8.66
CA ARG A 140 5.67 -8.24 7.34
C ARG A 140 4.15 -8.15 7.42
N PHE A 141 3.58 -7.22 6.66
CA PHE A 141 2.14 -6.91 6.65
C PHE A 141 1.63 -6.93 5.21
N TYR A 142 0.59 -7.73 4.92
CA TYR A 142 0.12 -7.96 3.55
C TYR A 142 -1.15 -7.18 3.17
N LEU A 143 -2.05 -6.85 4.10
CA LEU A 143 -3.17 -5.91 3.89
C LEU A 143 -3.06 -4.61 4.71
N GLY A 144 -1.88 -4.33 5.27
CA GLY A 144 -1.53 -3.07 5.92
C GLY A 144 -1.75 -3.03 7.44
N VAL A 145 -1.55 -1.84 7.99
CA VAL A 145 -1.63 -1.55 9.43
C VAL A 145 -2.47 -0.29 9.64
N THR A 146 -3.40 -0.34 10.59
CA THR A 146 -4.11 0.81 11.14
C THR A 146 -3.78 0.97 12.61
N ILE A 147 -3.16 2.09 12.98
CA ILE A 147 -3.03 2.53 14.37
C ILE A 147 -4.22 3.44 14.67
N GLY A 148 -5.08 3.03 15.60
CA GLY A 148 -6.23 3.81 16.06
C GLY A 148 -5.88 4.78 17.19
N ALA A 149 -6.87 5.51 17.66
CA ALA A 149 -6.71 6.47 18.76
C ALA A 149 -6.15 5.79 20.01
N GLY A 150 -5.07 6.35 20.57
CA GLY A 150 -4.35 5.78 21.72
C GLY A 150 -3.48 4.55 21.43
N GLY A 151 -3.53 4.00 20.20
CA GLY A 151 -2.68 2.90 19.79
C GLY A 151 -1.21 3.32 19.69
N VAL A 152 -0.29 2.39 19.96
CA VAL A 152 1.15 2.64 19.95
C VAL A 152 1.86 1.63 19.04
N TRP A 153 2.49 2.14 17.99
CA TRP A 153 3.49 1.42 17.19
C TRP A 153 4.89 1.84 17.64
N ASN A 154 5.63 0.92 18.26
CA ASN A 154 6.93 1.22 18.86
C ASN A 154 8.04 0.33 18.29
N ASN A 155 8.79 0.83 17.30
CA ASN A 155 9.91 0.11 16.68
C ASN A 155 11.29 0.64 17.13
N THR A 156 11.48 0.88 18.43
CA THR A 156 12.80 1.27 18.99
C THR A 156 13.87 0.19 18.85
N GLY A 157 13.50 -1.08 18.64
CA GLY A 157 14.42 -2.17 18.28
C GLY A 157 14.98 -2.08 16.85
N ASN A 158 14.50 -1.14 16.05
CA ASN A 158 14.94 -0.90 14.67
C ASN A 158 14.72 -2.11 13.74
N SER A 159 13.67 -2.91 13.96
CA SER A 159 13.27 -3.95 13.03
C SER A 159 13.04 -3.38 11.64
N THR A 160 13.47 -4.12 10.62
CA THR A 160 13.06 -3.86 9.24
C THR A 160 11.58 -4.24 9.07
N MET A 161 10.84 -3.46 8.29
CA MET A 161 9.42 -3.67 8.05
C MET A 161 9.17 -3.86 6.55
N SER A 162 8.35 -4.83 6.19
CA SER A 162 7.88 -4.98 4.80
C SER A 162 6.37 -4.90 4.72
N PHE A 163 5.89 -3.91 3.97
CA PHE A 163 4.49 -3.74 3.62
C PHE A 163 4.27 -4.20 2.17
N ARG A 164 3.27 -5.06 1.97
CA ARG A 164 3.01 -5.77 0.71
C ARG A 164 1.66 -5.43 0.08
N GLY A 165 0.84 -4.67 0.79
CA GLY A 165 -0.48 -4.18 0.42
C GLY A 165 -1.06 -3.37 1.59
N GLY A 166 -2.08 -2.54 1.32
CA GLY A 166 -2.69 -1.62 2.29
C GLY A 166 -1.82 -0.40 2.65
N GLY A 167 -0.65 -0.64 3.25
CA GLY A 167 0.26 0.38 3.75
C GLY A 167 0.05 0.70 5.24
N ILE A 168 0.08 1.98 5.62
CA ILE A 168 0.02 2.43 7.03
C ILE A 168 -0.97 3.58 7.20
N THR A 169 -1.89 3.45 8.14
CA THR A 169 -2.81 4.52 8.56
C THR A 169 -2.62 4.82 10.05
N ASN A 170 -2.38 6.08 10.43
CA ASN A 170 -2.30 6.53 11.82
C ASN A 170 -3.44 7.51 12.16
N ASN A 171 -4.39 7.09 12.98
CA ASN A 171 -5.61 7.81 13.33
C ASN A 171 -5.66 8.15 14.83
N GLY A 172 -4.76 9.01 15.30
CA GLY A 172 -4.67 9.40 16.71
C GLY A 172 -3.76 8.52 17.57
N GLY A 173 -2.84 7.76 16.97
CA GLY A 173 -1.88 6.90 17.66
C GLY A 173 -0.45 7.44 17.66
N THR A 174 0.39 6.87 18.54
CA THR A 174 1.83 7.13 18.57
C THR A 174 2.56 6.19 17.60
N PHE A 175 3.41 6.75 16.74
CA PHE A 175 4.16 5.99 15.75
C PHE A 175 5.67 6.29 15.83
N THR A 176 6.42 5.37 16.45
CA THR A 176 7.88 5.42 16.54
C THR A 176 8.48 4.43 15.55
N ALA A 177 9.01 4.94 14.43
CA ALA A 177 9.53 4.08 13.36
C ALA A 177 10.86 3.38 13.66
N GLY A 178 11.68 3.94 14.56
CA GLY A 178 13.09 3.57 14.69
C GLY A 178 13.91 3.90 13.43
N THR A 179 15.13 3.39 13.34
CA THR A 179 16.03 3.55 12.17
C THR A 179 15.95 2.41 11.16
N GLY A 180 15.20 1.34 11.46
CA GLY A 180 14.98 0.21 10.55
C GLY A 180 14.36 0.62 9.21
N ILE A 181 14.66 -0.11 8.14
CA ILE A 181 14.16 0.20 6.79
C ILE A 181 12.72 -0.27 6.63
N TYR A 182 11.84 0.62 6.14
CA TYR A 182 10.45 0.33 5.80
C TYR A 182 10.35 0.15 4.28
N THR A 183 10.10 -1.09 3.84
CA THR A 183 10.01 -1.46 2.43
C THR A 183 8.55 -1.61 2.00
N PHE A 184 8.12 -0.80 1.04
CA PHE A 184 6.79 -0.87 0.43
C PHE A 184 6.93 -1.50 -0.97
N GLN A 185 6.26 -2.64 -1.19
CA GLN A 185 6.44 -3.47 -2.40
C GLN A 185 5.18 -4.28 -2.77
N THR A 186 5.24 -5.03 -3.89
CA THR A 186 4.26 -6.00 -4.40
C THR A 186 2.86 -5.52 -4.82
N ALA A 187 2.23 -4.60 -4.09
CA ALA A 187 0.94 -3.99 -4.48
C ALA A 187 0.91 -2.49 -4.14
N ALA A 188 0.05 -1.74 -4.82
CA ALA A 188 -0.18 -0.32 -4.54
C ALA A 188 -0.64 -0.11 -3.08
N GLN A 189 -0.11 0.94 -2.44
CA GLN A 189 -0.23 1.16 -1.00
C GLN A 189 -0.39 2.65 -0.68
N ALA A 190 -0.92 2.95 0.51
CA ALA A 190 -1.04 4.31 1.01
C ALA A 190 -0.38 4.49 2.38
N ILE A 191 0.13 5.71 2.62
CA ILE A 191 0.44 6.24 3.94
C ILE A 191 -0.55 7.36 4.22
N GLY A 192 -1.17 7.38 5.40
CA GLY A 192 -2.12 8.44 5.75
C GLY A 192 -2.71 8.30 7.15
N GLY A 193 -3.93 8.82 7.30
CA GLY A 193 -4.61 8.97 8.59
C GLY A 193 -4.54 10.40 9.11
N THR A 194 -5.16 10.64 10.26
CA THR A 194 -5.28 11.99 10.86
C THR A 194 -4.04 12.44 11.64
N SER A 195 -3.09 11.55 11.92
CA SER A 195 -1.85 11.85 12.64
C SER A 195 -0.62 11.73 11.73
N PRO A 196 0.37 12.64 11.84
CA PRO A 196 1.60 12.55 11.06
C PRO A 196 2.34 11.22 11.26
N ILE A 197 3.03 10.78 10.20
CA ILE A 197 3.88 9.59 10.22
C ILE A 197 5.31 10.00 9.87
N THR A 198 6.26 9.70 10.76
CA THR A 198 7.69 9.91 10.53
C THR A 198 8.37 8.55 10.38
N ILE A 199 9.00 8.31 9.23
CA ILE A 199 9.76 7.09 8.95
C ILE A 199 11.14 7.50 8.40
N PRO A 200 12.25 7.30 9.13
CA PRO A 200 13.59 7.69 8.66
C PRO A 200 13.97 7.10 7.30
N ASN A 201 13.86 5.77 7.15
CA ASN A 201 14.37 5.06 5.98
C ASN A 201 13.23 4.34 5.24
N ILE A 202 12.84 4.88 4.08
CA ILE A 202 11.83 4.29 3.19
C ILE A 202 12.49 3.73 1.92
N THR A 203 12.09 2.53 1.53
CA THR A 203 12.36 1.97 0.19
C THR A 203 11.06 1.59 -0.50
N VAL A 204 10.75 2.23 -1.63
CA VAL A 204 9.57 1.86 -2.46
C VAL A 204 10.05 1.06 -3.66
N THR A 205 9.54 -0.16 -3.84
CA THR A 205 10.00 -1.09 -4.88
C THR A 205 8.86 -1.44 -5.83
N THR A 206 9.02 -1.11 -7.12
CA THR A 206 8.11 -1.47 -8.25
C THR A 206 6.64 -1.02 -8.16
N ILE A 207 6.21 -0.38 -7.08
CA ILE A 207 4.82 0.06 -6.86
C ILE A 207 4.71 1.58 -6.85
N ALA A 208 3.46 2.08 -6.90
CA ALA A 208 3.12 3.41 -6.43
C ALA A 208 2.75 3.39 -4.93
N LEU A 209 3.43 4.21 -4.14
CA LEU A 209 3.12 4.49 -2.75
C LEU A 209 2.49 5.89 -2.65
N THR A 210 1.23 5.98 -2.20
CA THR A 210 0.51 7.26 -2.13
C THR A 210 0.61 7.85 -0.72
N ASN A 211 1.07 9.09 -0.58
CA ASN A 211 0.94 9.86 0.64
C ASN A 211 -0.38 10.64 0.63
N ASN A 212 -1.30 10.26 1.51
CA ASN A 212 -2.62 10.89 1.69
C ASN A 212 -2.67 11.85 2.89
N GLY A 213 -1.59 11.96 3.68
CA GLY A 213 -1.52 12.79 4.88
C GLY A 213 -0.15 13.46 5.03
N THR A 214 0.35 13.57 6.26
CA THR A 214 1.67 14.14 6.55
C THR A 214 2.70 13.04 6.74
N LEU A 215 3.61 12.90 5.77
CA LEU A 215 4.74 11.97 5.80
C LEU A 215 6.05 12.74 5.95
N THR A 216 6.87 12.37 6.94
CA THR A 216 8.21 12.93 7.15
C THR A 216 9.27 11.84 7.01
N VAL A 217 10.23 12.05 6.10
CA VAL A 217 11.36 11.14 5.83
C VAL A 217 12.68 11.83 6.15
N PRO A 218 13.17 11.76 7.40
CA PRO A 218 14.32 12.53 7.85
C PRO A 218 15.69 12.01 7.37
N THR A 219 15.84 10.77 6.90
CA THR A 219 17.16 10.24 6.49
C THR A 219 17.25 9.74 5.04
N SER A 220 16.36 8.88 4.57
CA SER A 220 16.43 8.35 3.20
C SER A 220 15.08 7.96 2.61
N LEU A 221 14.75 8.52 1.45
CA LEU A 221 13.64 8.12 0.58
C LEU A 221 14.21 7.55 -0.71
N ALA A 222 14.14 6.23 -0.91
CA ALA A 222 14.81 5.54 -2.02
C ALA A 222 13.92 4.48 -2.70
N GLY A 223 14.45 3.89 -3.77
CA GLY A 223 13.91 2.69 -4.41
C GLY A 223 13.39 2.90 -5.84
N THR A 224 13.06 1.80 -6.50
CA THR A 224 12.68 1.72 -7.93
C THR A 224 11.21 2.04 -8.22
N GLY A 225 10.38 2.18 -7.18
CA GLY A 225 8.97 2.54 -7.32
C GLY A 225 8.75 4.05 -7.48
N SER A 226 7.48 4.44 -7.37
CA SER A 226 7.06 5.84 -7.32
C SER A 226 6.45 6.20 -5.96
N LEU A 227 6.65 7.45 -5.54
CA LEU A 227 5.86 8.07 -4.49
C LEU A 227 4.92 9.10 -5.12
N VAL A 228 3.63 9.00 -4.82
CA VAL A 228 2.59 9.94 -5.25
C VAL A 228 2.17 10.77 -4.06
N ASN A 229 2.35 12.10 -4.10
CA ASN A 229 1.83 13.00 -3.08
C ASN A 229 0.40 13.41 -3.49
N ALA A 230 -0.61 12.93 -2.76
CA ALA A 230 -2.01 13.23 -3.08
C ALA A 230 -2.35 14.71 -2.81
N ALA A 231 -3.51 15.20 -3.28
CA ALA A 231 -3.90 16.61 -3.18
C ALA A 231 -3.85 17.22 -1.76
N THR A 232 -4.08 16.41 -0.72
CA THR A 232 -3.97 16.80 0.71
C THR A 232 -2.64 16.40 1.36
N GLY A 233 -1.72 15.82 0.58
CA GLY A 233 -0.47 15.25 1.06
C GLY A 233 0.59 16.32 1.34
N THR A 234 1.19 16.22 2.53
CA THR A 234 2.42 16.95 2.88
C THR A 234 3.57 15.94 2.98
N LEU A 235 4.59 16.11 2.15
CA LEU A 235 5.79 15.27 2.14
C LEU A 235 7.00 16.10 2.60
N ASN A 236 7.49 15.85 3.81
CA ASN A 236 8.72 16.45 4.33
C ASN A 236 9.91 15.51 4.09
N ILE A 237 10.94 16.00 3.39
CA ILE A 237 12.17 15.26 3.09
C ILE A 237 13.31 15.96 3.83
N GLY A 238 13.74 15.38 4.95
CA GLY A 238 14.87 15.89 5.75
C GLY A 238 16.22 15.34 5.31
N GLY A 239 16.21 14.20 4.60
CA GLY A 239 17.41 13.48 4.18
C GLY A 239 17.60 13.42 2.66
N THR A 240 18.18 12.33 2.17
CA THR A 240 18.43 12.11 0.74
C THR A 240 17.17 11.60 0.04
N SER A 241 16.84 12.15 -1.13
CA SER A 241 15.77 11.66 -2.01
C SER A 241 16.36 10.99 -3.26
N ALA A 242 16.43 9.67 -3.23
CA ALA A 242 16.93 8.80 -4.30
C ALA A 242 15.82 7.92 -4.92
N ILE A 243 14.54 8.23 -4.66
CA ILE A 243 13.40 7.56 -5.30
C ILE A 243 13.43 7.76 -6.82
N THR A 244 13.14 6.72 -7.60
CA THR A 244 13.10 6.80 -9.07
C THR A 244 12.08 7.83 -9.53
N THR A 245 10.84 7.78 -9.02
CA THR A 245 9.75 8.67 -9.45
C THR A 245 9.07 9.35 -8.26
N LEU A 246 8.94 10.68 -8.34
CA LEU A 246 8.11 11.48 -7.43
C LEU A 246 7.02 12.17 -8.25
N THR A 247 5.77 11.81 -8.01
CA THR A 247 4.60 12.45 -8.62
C THR A 247 4.01 13.41 -7.61
N ALA A 248 4.33 14.70 -7.75
CA ALA A 248 3.91 15.77 -6.85
C ALA A 248 2.98 16.79 -7.54
N THR A 249 2.25 16.39 -8.58
CA THR A 249 1.45 17.28 -9.43
C THR A 249 0.00 17.50 -9.00
N ALA A 250 -0.51 16.74 -8.02
CA ALA A 250 -1.90 16.86 -7.57
C ALA A 250 -2.14 18.23 -6.90
N ALA A 251 -3.06 19.05 -7.44
CA ALA A 251 -3.27 20.41 -6.96
C ALA A 251 -3.54 20.46 -5.44
N GLY A 252 -2.85 21.36 -4.75
CA GLY A 252 -2.94 21.55 -3.29
C GLY A 252 -1.85 20.84 -2.48
N ASN A 253 -1.17 19.82 -3.04
CA ASN A 253 -0.14 19.09 -2.30
C ASN A 253 1.13 19.93 -2.11
N THR A 254 1.89 19.63 -1.06
CA THR A 254 3.17 20.29 -0.75
C THR A 254 4.27 19.27 -0.54
N VAL A 255 5.42 19.47 -1.20
CA VAL A 255 6.67 18.79 -0.88
C VAL A 255 7.65 19.80 -0.28
N ASN A 256 8.23 19.46 0.86
CA ASN A 256 9.14 20.31 1.62
C ASN A 256 10.50 19.65 1.78
N TYR A 257 11.57 20.27 1.28
CA TYR A 257 12.95 19.85 1.51
C TYR A 257 13.47 20.58 2.75
N ASN A 258 13.38 19.92 3.91
CA ASN A 258 13.54 20.54 5.23
C ASN A 258 14.79 20.07 6.00
N GLY A 259 15.77 19.49 5.31
CA GLY A 259 16.99 18.98 5.94
C GLY A 259 17.86 20.07 6.56
N ALA A 260 18.66 19.68 7.56
CA ALA A 260 19.75 20.53 8.08
C ALA A 260 21.01 20.44 7.22
N ALA A 261 21.19 19.33 6.49
CA ALA A 261 22.24 19.15 5.49
C ALA A 261 21.86 19.80 4.14
N ALA A 262 22.86 19.96 3.27
CA ALA A 262 22.61 20.26 1.86
C ALA A 262 21.83 19.10 1.21
N GLN A 263 20.91 19.42 0.30
CA GLN A 263 20.03 18.45 -0.35
C GLN A 263 19.92 18.72 -1.84
N THR A 264 19.83 17.66 -2.64
CA THR A 264 19.39 17.75 -4.04
C THR A 264 17.86 17.62 -4.09
N VAL A 265 17.20 18.61 -4.70
CA VAL A 265 15.77 18.58 -4.99
C VAL A 265 15.53 17.59 -6.13
N LYS A 266 14.47 16.80 -6.05
CA LYS A 266 14.15 15.81 -7.08
C LYS A 266 13.65 16.55 -8.31
N ALA A 267 14.34 16.40 -9.44
CA ALA A 267 13.83 16.82 -10.74
C ALA A 267 12.45 16.19 -11.03
N THR A 268 11.39 17.00 -10.94
CA THR A 268 9.99 16.65 -11.25
C THR A 268 9.13 17.92 -11.29
N THR A 269 7.84 17.76 -11.62
CA THR A 269 6.84 18.82 -11.49
C THR A 269 6.14 18.75 -10.11
N TYR A 270 6.09 19.89 -9.43
CA TYR A 270 5.46 20.08 -8.13
C TYR A 270 4.19 20.93 -8.24
N SER A 271 3.18 20.64 -7.40
CA SER A 271 2.09 21.57 -7.08
C SER A 271 2.68 22.71 -6.26
N ASN A 272 3.07 22.45 -5.01
CA ASN A 272 3.81 23.40 -4.18
C ASN A 272 5.14 22.78 -3.73
N LEU A 273 6.20 23.59 -3.73
CA LEU A 273 7.55 23.21 -3.31
C LEU A 273 8.04 24.18 -2.24
N THR A 274 8.36 23.68 -1.05
CA THR A 274 9.03 24.45 0.01
C THR A 274 10.48 24.01 0.12
N LEU A 275 11.38 24.98 0.22
CA LEU A 275 12.79 24.80 0.57
C LEU A 275 12.99 25.39 1.97
N SER A 276 13.25 24.53 2.96
CA SER A 276 13.32 24.93 4.38
C SER A 276 14.46 24.25 5.14
N GLY A 277 14.54 24.45 6.45
CA GLY A 277 15.66 23.97 7.26
C GLY A 277 16.89 24.84 7.06
N ALA A 278 18.01 24.24 6.67
CA ALA A 278 19.29 24.94 6.50
C ALA A 278 20.08 24.44 5.27
N LEU A 279 21.13 25.20 4.92
CA LEU A 279 22.08 24.92 3.83
C LEU A 279 21.42 24.85 2.43
N ALA A 280 22.25 24.54 1.42
CA ALA A 280 21.86 24.58 0.02
C ALA A 280 20.82 23.49 -0.33
N LYS A 281 19.72 23.91 -0.95
CA LYS A 281 18.77 23.05 -1.67
C LYS A 281 19.05 23.23 -3.16
N THR A 282 19.67 22.24 -3.77
CA THR A 282 20.13 22.29 -5.15
C THR A 282 19.02 21.82 -6.09
N ILE A 283 18.53 22.72 -6.94
CA ILE A 283 17.53 22.48 -7.99
C ILE A 283 18.23 22.29 -9.33
N THR A 284 17.84 21.26 -10.09
CA THR A 284 18.20 21.10 -11.50
C THR A 284 17.15 21.81 -12.35
N THR A 285 17.49 22.95 -12.96
CA THR A 285 16.48 23.88 -13.49
C THR A 285 15.87 23.44 -14.82
N ALA A 286 16.59 22.67 -15.66
CA ALA A 286 16.04 22.14 -16.91
C ALA A 286 14.81 21.23 -16.77
N THR A 287 14.57 20.65 -15.57
CA THR A 287 13.57 19.60 -15.35
C THR A 287 12.71 19.78 -14.08
N THR A 288 12.94 20.83 -13.29
CA THR A 288 12.13 21.11 -12.09
C THR A 288 11.12 22.21 -12.41
N ILE A 289 9.84 21.90 -12.25
CA ILE A 289 8.74 22.85 -12.51
C ILE A 289 7.90 22.96 -11.24
N VAL A 290 7.47 24.17 -10.88
CA VAL A 290 6.53 24.42 -9.77
C VAL A 290 5.30 25.12 -10.35
N ASN A 291 4.15 24.46 -10.28
CA ASN A 291 2.89 24.94 -10.87
C ASN A 291 2.15 25.94 -9.98
N GLY A 292 2.38 25.86 -8.66
CA GLY A 292 1.80 26.72 -7.62
C GLY A 292 2.90 27.48 -6.88
N VAL A 293 2.97 27.33 -5.56
CA VAL A 293 3.86 28.11 -4.70
C VAL A 293 5.26 27.48 -4.62
N LEU A 294 6.29 28.28 -4.90
CA LEU A 294 7.67 28.03 -4.46
C LEU A 294 7.95 28.86 -3.21
N SER A 295 8.17 28.21 -2.06
CA SER A 295 8.45 28.84 -0.77
C SER A 295 9.91 28.68 -0.35
N MET A 296 10.49 29.72 0.25
CA MET A 296 11.82 29.73 0.88
C MET A 296 11.65 30.04 2.37
N GLU A 297 12.11 29.14 3.24
CA GLU A 297 11.87 29.20 4.68
C GLU A 297 13.14 28.85 5.50
N GLY A 298 13.18 29.26 6.77
CA GLY A 298 14.31 28.98 7.66
C GLY A 298 15.61 29.69 7.24
N THR A 299 16.73 28.96 7.24
CA THR A 299 18.05 29.45 6.82
C THR A 299 18.58 28.67 5.60
N ALA A 300 17.67 28.04 4.85
CA ALA A 300 18.00 27.36 3.60
C ALA A 300 18.43 28.36 2.52
N THR A 301 19.37 27.94 1.66
CA THR A 301 19.72 28.68 0.45
C THR A 301 19.29 27.88 -0.78
N ALA A 302 18.87 28.55 -1.84
CA ALA A 302 18.64 27.90 -3.13
C ALA A 302 19.95 27.87 -3.92
N SER A 303 20.27 26.72 -4.54
CA SER A 303 21.32 26.60 -5.54
C SER A 303 20.69 26.09 -6.82
N ALA A 304 21.04 26.68 -7.96
CA ALA A 304 20.53 26.29 -9.27
C ALA A 304 21.67 25.71 -10.10
N VAL A 305 21.45 24.50 -10.64
CA VAL A 305 22.31 23.88 -11.65
C VAL A 305 21.49 23.77 -12.95
N PRO A 306 22.02 24.23 -14.10
CA PRO A 306 21.37 24.07 -15.40
C PRO A 306 20.98 22.62 -15.70
#